data_AF-A0A2I2DT96-F1
#
_entry.id   AF-A0A2I2DT96-F1
#
_cell.length_a   1.000
_cell.length_b   1.000
_cell.length_c   1.000
_cell.angle_alpha   90.00
_cell.angle_beta   90.00
_cell.angle_gamma   90.00
#
_symmetry.space_group_name_H-M   'P 1'
#
loop_
_entity.id
_entity.type
_entity.pdbx_description
1 polymer ?
#
loop_
_entity_poly.entity_id
_entity_poly.type
_entity_poly.pdbx_seq_one_letter_code
_entity_poly.pdbx_strand_id
1 'polypeptide(L)'
;MKKTYTLFFTFLISLACFGQTINEIDSDQTGTDTAEFIEIKWTPNTSLNGYIVVLFNGSSDTSYDTIDLATATTDANGLYVIFPSGSIQNGADAAAIYQDLATNFPSDTGTTTTNLIDAIVYGTNDEDDTGLLTGLGETIQYNETTTESLNRADDGSYYTAAPSAGAVNNVLSTQNKHIESVSIYPNPTSLGYLNISSKSNSKMDVFVFDVLGKQVIRKTVNDHILNVSKLNSGIYLMKVSQDDATITKKVVVE
;
A
#
# COMPACT_ATOMS: atom_id res chain seq x y z
N MET A 1 -34.19 -33.10 43.04
CA MET A 1 -34.35 -32.28 41.83
C MET A 1 -33.00 -31.65 41.51
N LYS A 2 -32.32 -32.11 40.45
CA LYS A 2 -31.01 -31.56 40.04
C LYS A 2 -31.27 -30.29 39.22
N LYS A 3 -30.74 -29.15 39.66
CA LYS A 3 -30.81 -27.89 38.92
C LYS A 3 -29.69 -27.89 37.87
N THR A 4 -30.06 -27.95 36.60
CA THR A 4 -29.14 -27.78 35.47
C THR A 4 -29.03 -26.29 35.17
N TYR A 5 -27.83 -25.74 35.31
CA TYR A 5 -27.52 -24.37 34.87
C TYR A 5 -26.93 -24.45 33.47
N THR A 6 -27.61 -23.85 32.50
CA THR A 6 -27.13 -23.76 31.12
C THR A 6 -26.33 -22.48 30.98
N LEU A 7 -25.02 -22.61 30.80
CA LEU A 7 -24.11 -21.49 30.56
C LEU A 7 -24.18 -21.14 29.06
N PHE A 8 -24.73 -19.98 28.72
CA PHE A 8 -24.65 -19.43 27.35
C PHE A 8 -23.25 -18.83 27.16
N PHE A 9 -22.42 -19.49 26.36
CA PHE A 9 -21.13 -18.95 25.94
C PHE A 9 -21.36 -18.23 24.61
N THR A 10 -21.59 -16.91 24.65
CA THR A 10 -21.60 -16.08 23.44
C THR A 10 -20.16 -15.94 22.96
N PHE A 11 -19.80 -16.71 21.94
CA PHE A 11 -18.54 -16.59 21.23
C PHE A 11 -18.67 -15.44 20.23
N LEU A 12 -18.22 -14.25 20.63
CA LEU A 12 -18.11 -13.09 19.72
C LEU A 12 -16.87 -13.33 18.83
N ILE A 13 -17.07 -13.93 17.66
CA ILE A 13 -16.02 -14.00 16.64
C ILE A 13 -15.93 -12.61 16.02
N SER A 14 -14.98 -11.81 16.51
CA SER A 14 -14.44 -10.69 15.73
C SER A 14 -13.64 -11.30 14.56
N LEU A 15 -14.30 -11.44 13.41
CA LEU A 15 -13.57 -11.56 12.15
C LEU A 15 -13.04 -10.16 11.86
N ALA A 16 -11.78 -9.91 12.22
CA ALA A 16 -11.05 -8.79 11.66
C ALA A 16 -10.92 -9.05 10.15
N CYS A 17 -11.81 -8.44 9.37
CA CYS A 17 -11.72 -8.43 7.92
C CYS A 17 -10.74 -7.32 7.56
N PHE A 18 -9.59 -7.64 6.94
CA PHE A 18 -8.55 -6.67 6.55
C PHE A 18 -8.95 -5.76 5.36
N GLY A 19 -10.15 -5.21 5.38
CA GLY A 19 -10.73 -4.51 4.24
C GLY A 19 -11.46 -3.23 4.57
N GLN A 20 -11.32 -2.69 5.79
CA GLN A 20 -11.89 -1.39 6.18
C GLN A 20 -10.88 -0.29 5.89
N THR A 21 -10.94 0.34 4.72
CA THR A 21 -9.91 1.29 4.33
C THR A 21 -10.50 2.45 3.54
N ILE A 22 -9.85 3.60 3.61
CA ILE A 22 -9.93 4.61 2.57
C ILE A 22 -9.34 3.94 1.31
N ASN A 23 -10.05 3.97 0.20
CA ASN A 23 -9.66 3.29 -1.03
C ASN A 23 -9.14 4.27 -2.08
N GLU A 24 -9.73 5.46 -2.11
CA GLU A 24 -9.35 6.52 -3.03
C GLU A 24 -9.72 7.88 -2.42
N ILE A 25 -8.89 8.90 -2.65
CA ILE A 25 -9.21 10.30 -2.36
C ILE A 25 -8.76 11.18 -3.52
N ASP A 26 -9.60 12.15 -3.88
CA ASP A 26 -9.34 13.20 -4.88
C ASP A 26 -9.67 14.54 -4.23
N SER A 27 -8.65 15.26 -3.76
CA SER A 27 -8.78 16.56 -3.08
C SER A 27 -8.44 17.76 -3.96
N ASP A 28 -7.92 17.58 -5.17
CA ASP A 28 -7.44 18.68 -5.99
C ASP A 28 -7.77 18.45 -7.46
N GLN A 29 -8.50 19.39 -8.06
CA GLN A 29 -9.02 19.23 -9.41
C GLN A 29 -8.64 20.40 -10.31
N THR A 30 -8.56 20.13 -11.61
CA THR A 30 -8.32 21.20 -12.58
C THR A 30 -9.48 22.20 -12.57
N GLY A 31 -9.21 23.39 -12.06
CA GLY A 31 -10.16 24.50 -12.08
C GLY A 31 -10.89 24.65 -10.74
N THR A 32 -12.09 24.10 -10.62
CA THR A 32 -12.89 24.17 -9.40
C THR A 32 -13.16 22.77 -8.86
N ASP A 33 -12.92 22.59 -7.57
CA ASP A 33 -13.05 21.33 -6.85
C ASP A 33 -14.53 20.97 -6.63
N THR A 34 -15.15 20.45 -7.68
CA THR A 34 -16.61 20.19 -7.74
C THR A 34 -16.95 18.71 -7.80
N ALA A 35 -15.94 17.87 -8.01
CA ALA A 35 -16.03 16.43 -8.10
C ALA A 35 -15.02 15.75 -7.15
N GLU A 36 -14.62 16.42 -6.07
CA GLU A 36 -13.84 15.81 -4.99
C GLU A 36 -14.59 14.63 -4.38
N PHE A 37 -13.85 13.63 -3.94
CA PHE A 37 -14.45 12.51 -3.24
C PHE A 37 -13.49 11.78 -2.32
N ILE A 38 -14.09 11.01 -1.43
CA ILE A 38 -13.45 9.97 -0.64
C ILE A 38 -14.20 8.68 -0.91
N GLU A 39 -13.47 7.65 -1.29
CA GLU A 39 -14.01 6.30 -1.43
C GLU A 39 -13.55 5.43 -0.28
N ILE A 40 -14.48 4.66 0.29
CA ILE A 40 -14.21 3.66 1.31
C ILE A 40 -14.37 2.28 0.68
N LYS A 41 -13.47 1.37 1.02
CA LYS A 41 -13.62 -0.06 0.77
C LYS A 41 -13.94 -0.78 2.07
N TRP A 42 -14.86 -1.73 1.97
CA TRP A 42 -15.29 -2.64 3.03
C TRP A 42 -15.69 -3.99 2.44
N THR A 43 -16.21 -4.87 3.31
CA THR A 43 -17.01 -6.00 2.88
C THR A 43 -18.21 -5.53 2.02
N PRO A 44 -18.53 -6.19 0.89
CA PRO A 44 -19.70 -5.88 0.06
C PRO A 44 -21.03 -5.83 0.81
N ASN A 45 -21.93 -4.94 0.40
CA ASN A 45 -23.29 -4.79 0.94
C ASN A 45 -23.34 -4.63 2.47
N THR A 46 -22.34 -3.96 3.05
CA THR A 46 -22.19 -3.80 4.50
C THR A 46 -22.63 -2.42 4.94
N SER A 47 -23.48 -2.34 5.96
CA SER A 47 -23.84 -1.06 6.57
C SER A 47 -22.62 -0.46 7.27
N LEU A 48 -22.44 0.84 7.07
CA LEU A 48 -21.40 1.64 7.72
C LEU A 48 -21.94 2.39 8.95
N ASN A 49 -23.06 1.94 9.52
CA ASN A 49 -23.61 2.54 10.72
C ASN A 49 -22.68 2.39 11.93
N GLY A 50 -22.45 3.49 12.65
CA GLY A 50 -21.50 3.58 13.75
C GLY A 50 -20.07 3.92 13.32
N TYR A 51 -19.89 4.36 12.07
CA TYR A 51 -18.63 4.86 11.54
C TYR A 51 -18.79 6.29 11.03
N ILE A 52 -17.70 7.04 11.07
CA ILE A 52 -17.60 8.40 10.55
C ILE A 52 -16.33 8.56 9.73
N VAL A 53 -16.35 9.48 8.76
CA VAL A 53 -15.15 10.07 8.17
C VAL A 53 -14.90 11.42 8.81
N VAL A 54 -13.66 11.68 9.21
CA VAL A 54 -13.23 12.96 9.77
C VAL A 54 -12.12 13.52 8.89
N LEU A 55 -12.24 14.80 8.54
CA LEU A 55 -11.24 15.53 7.76
C LEU A 55 -10.47 16.47 8.69
N PHE A 56 -9.14 16.47 8.59
CA PHE A 56 -8.24 17.26 9.42
C PHE A 56 -7.45 18.26 8.60
N ASN A 57 -7.29 19.46 9.15
CA ASN A 57 -6.55 20.56 8.57
C ASN A 57 -5.09 20.50 9.05
N GLY A 58 -4.09 20.45 8.16
CA GLY A 58 -2.68 20.38 8.58
C GLY A 58 -2.12 21.69 9.10
N SER A 59 -2.72 22.84 8.82
CA SER A 59 -2.30 24.08 9.49
C SER A 59 -2.58 24.09 11.00
N SER A 60 -3.52 23.27 11.48
CA SER A 60 -3.92 23.23 12.89
C SER A 60 -3.87 21.85 13.55
N ASP A 61 -3.63 20.77 12.82
CA ASP A 61 -3.73 19.38 13.28
C ASP A 61 -5.09 19.04 13.90
N THR A 62 -6.16 19.68 13.43
CA THR A 62 -7.51 19.53 13.98
C THR A 62 -8.55 19.30 12.89
N SER A 63 -9.63 18.61 13.27
CA SER A 63 -10.75 18.33 12.38
C SER A 63 -11.46 19.60 11.93
N TYR A 64 -11.86 19.66 10.66
CA TYR A 64 -12.68 20.75 10.11
C TYR A 64 -14.05 20.27 9.64
N ASP A 65 -14.19 18.99 9.28
CA ASP A 65 -15.46 18.38 8.87
C ASP A 65 -15.56 16.93 9.36
N THR A 66 -16.80 16.49 9.60
CA THR A 66 -17.12 15.14 10.08
C THR A 66 -18.38 14.64 9.39
N ILE A 67 -18.27 13.50 8.71
CA ILE A 67 -19.32 12.89 7.89
C ILE A 67 -19.80 11.63 8.58
N ASP A 68 -21.07 11.62 8.99
CA ASP A 68 -21.73 10.45 9.58
C ASP A 68 -22.14 9.43 8.50
N LEU A 69 -21.69 8.19 8.64
CA LEU A 69 -22.00 7.09 7.72
C LEU A 69 -23.20 6.25 8.16
N ALA A 70 -24.00 6.69 9.15
CA ALA A 70 -25.15 5.99 9.70
C ALA A 70 -26.13 5.41 8.67
N THR A 71 -26.29 6.07 7.52
CA THR A 71 -27.19 5.64 6.44
C THR A 71 -26.49 5.02 5.24
N ALA A 72 -25.15 4.96 5.27
CA ALA A 72 -24.34 4.45 4.19
C ALA A 72 -24.28 2.91 4.22
N THR A 73 -24.17 2.33 3.03
CA THR A 73 -23.96 0.89 2.82
C THR A 73 -23.08 0.73 1.59
N THR A 74 -22.06 -0.11 1.68
CA THR A 74 -21.19 -0.40 0.55
C THR A 74 -21.93 -1.15 -0.55
N ASP A 75 -21.48 -1.01 -1.79
CA ASP A 75 -22.07 -1.67 -2.95
C ASP A 75 -21.68 -3.17 -3.04
N ALA A 76 -22.00 -3.81 -4.16
CA ALA A 76 -21.66 -5.21 -4.41
C ALA A 76 -20.14 -5.48 -4.56
N ASN A 77 -19.34 -4.44 -4.80
CA ASN A 77 -17.89 -4.51 -4.84
C ASN A 77 -17.25 -4.14 -3.50
N GLY A 78 -18.05 -3.71 -2.52
CA GLY A 78 -17.56 -3.25 -1.22
C GLY A 78 -17.16 -1.79 -1.20
N LEU A 79 -17.56 -0.98 -2.19
CA LEU A 79 -17.21 0.43 -2.30
C LEU A 79 -18.34 1.33 -1.80
N TYR A 80 -17.98 2.45 -1.19
CA TYR A 80 -18.90 3.55 -0.90
C TYR A 80 -18.20 4.88 -1.15
N VAL A 81 -18.80 5.72 -2.00
CA VAL A 81 -18.22 7.01 -2.41
C VAL A 81 -18.93 8.15 -1.70
N ILE A 82 -18.14 9.06 -1.15
CA ILE A 82 -18.57 10.28 -0.48
C ILE A 82 -18.17 11.45 -1.37
N PHE A 83 -19.13 12.28 -1.77
CA PHE A 83 -18.91 13.51 -2.53
C PHE A 83 -19.25 14.71 -1.63
N PRO A 84 -18.29 15.25 -0.85
CA PRO A 84 -18.59 16.27 0.15
C PRO A 84 -18.70 17.68 -0.45
N SER A 85 -18.72 17.79 -1.79
CA SER A 85 -19.09 18.99 -2.55
C SER A 85 -18.14 20.20 -2.38
N GLY A 86 -16.83 20.00 -2.53
CA GLY A 86 -15.85 21.09 -2.45
C GLY A 86 -15.42 21.40 -1.02
N SER A 87 -15.65 20.48 -0.07
CA SER A 87 -15.26 20.67 1.33
C SER A 87 -13.94 20.01 1.66
N ILE A 88 -13.39 19.16 0.79
CA ILE A 88 -12.04 18.64 0.99
C ILE A 88 -11.10 19.82 0.77
N GLN A 89 -10.14 19.98 1.67
CA GLN A 89 -9.14 21.04 1.53
C GLN A 89 -7.95 20.49 0.76
N ASN A 90 -7.44 21.30 -0.17
CA ASN A 90 -6.18 21.08 -0.85
C ASN A 90 -5.05 21.56 0.08
N GLY A 91 -3.99 20.78 0.18
CA GLY A 91 -2.87 21.05 1.07
C GLY A 91 -2.44 19.80 1.81
N ALA A 92 -1.44 19.94 2.68
CA ALA A 92 -1.08 18.90 3.63
C ALA A 92 -2.22 18.73 4.64
N ASP A 93 -3.10 17.78 4.41
CA ASP A 93 -4.34 17.55 5.17
C ASP A 93 -4.56 16.04 5.35
N ALA A 94 -5.61 15.63 6.06
CA ALA A 94 -5.88 14.21 6.27
C ALA A 94 -7.35 13.83 6.26
N ALA A 95 -7.62 12.59 5.88
CA ALA A 95 -8.92 11.93 6.03
C ALA A 95 -8.74 10.68 6.88
N ALA A 96 -9.69 10.42 7.78
CA ALA A 96 -9.64 9.27 8.67
C ALA A 96 -11.03 8.67 8.89
N ILE A 97 -11.07 7.34 9.02
CA ILE A 97 -12.28 6.59 9.39
C ILE A 97 -12.19 6.25 10.87
N TYR A 98 -13.23 6.59 11.63
CA TYR A 98 -13.37 6.21 13.03
C TYR A 98 -14.61 5.36 13.26
N GLN A 99 -14.53 4.42 14.20
CA GLN A 99 -15.71 3.79 14.79
C GLN A 99 -16.20 4.62 15.97
N ASP A 100 -16.93 5.70 15.68
CA ASP A 100 -17.40 6.63 16.69
C ASP A 100 -18.69 7.36 16.25
N LEU A 101 -19.21 8.24 17.10
CA LEU A 101 -20.29 9.15 16.78
C LEU A 101 -19.74 10.48 16.27
N ALA A 102 -20.38 11.05 15.24
CA ALA A 102 -20.00 12.36 14.69
C ALA A 102 -19.93 13.47 15.76
N THR A 103 -20.77 13.39 16.80
CA THR A 103 -20.79 14.36 17.91
C THR A 103 -19.51 14.37 18.75
N ASN A 104 -18.66 13.34 18.65
CA ASN A 104 -17.38 13.25 19.36
C ASN A 104 -16.23 13.90 18.57
N PHE A 105 -16.47 14.28 17.31
CA PHE A 105 -15.56 15.04 16.46
C PHE A 105 -16.23 16.34 15.96
N PRO A 106 -16.59 17.28 16.85
CA PRO A 106 -16.87 18.64 16.41
C PRO A 106 -15.62 19.26 15.76
N SER A 107 -15.79 20.31 14.96
CA SER A 107 -14.66 21.08 14.42
C SER A 107 -13.68 21.48 15.54
N ASP A 108 -12.41 21.56 15.18
CA ASP A 108 -11.26 21.81 16.05
C ASP A 108 -10.92 20.65 17.02
N THR A 109 -11.47 19.45 16.82
CA THR A 109 -11.04 18.26 17.57
C THR A 109 -9.68 17.77 17.07
N GLY A 110 -8.71 17.62 17.96
CA GLY A 110 -7.36 17.16 17.62
C GLY A 110 -7.31 15.71 17.15
N THR A 111 -6.23 15.37 16.44
CA THR A 111 -5.96 14.00 15.96
C THR A 111 -5.88 12.98 17.09
N THR A 112 -6.32 11.75 16.82
CA THR A 112 -6.21 10.63 17.76
C THR A 112 -6.20 9.29 17.04
N THR A 113 -5.53 8.30 17.63
CA THR A 113 -5.59 6.89 17.20
C THR A 113 -6.65 6.08 17.95
N THR A 114 -7.38 6.71 18.89
CA THR A 114 -8.46 6.04 19.61
C THR A 114 -9.62 5.79 18.66
N ASN A 115 -10.09 4.53 18.58
CA ASN A 115 -11.15 4.09 17.66
C ASN A 115 -10.85 4.35 16.16
N LEU A 116 -9.61 4.66 15.82
CA LEU A 116 -9.18 4.85 14.44
C LEU A 116 -9.21 3.52 13.70
N ILE A 117 -9.82 3.51 12.52
CA ILE A 117 -9.92 2.34 11.64
C ILE A 117 -8.89 2.42 10.51
N ASP A 118 -8.81 3.56 9.85
CA ASP A 118 -7.85 3.83 8.77
C ASP A 118 -7.66 5.35 8.62
N ALA A 119 -6.50 5.76 8.12
CA ALA A 119 -6.20 7.16 7.83
C ALA A 119 -5.34 7.30 6.58
N ILE A 120 -5.39 8.47 5.97
CA ILE A 120 -4.43 8.93 4.97
C ILE A 120 -4.10 10.39 5.26
N VAL A 121 -2.81 10.71 5.25
CA VAL A 121 -2.33 12.09 5.13
C VAL A 121 -2.02 12.33 3.66
N TYR A 122 -2.67 13.33 3.09
CA TYR A 122 -2.56 13.67 1.67
C TYR A 122 -2.02 15.10 1.50
N GLY A 123 -1.60 15.44 0.28
CA GLY A 123 -0.94 16.70 -0.02
C GLY A 123 -1.07 17.09 -1.48
N THR A 124 -0.86 18.37 -1.78
CA THR A 124 -0.77 18.90 -3.15
C THR A 124 0.66 19.33 -3.50
N ASN A 125 1.63 18.46 -3.17
CA ASN A 125 3.07 18.71 -3.23
C ASN A 125 3.56 19.74 -2.18
N ASP A 126 2.88 19.75 -1.04
CA ASP A 126 3.27 20.45 0.18
C ASP A 126 4.36 19.69 0.94
N GLU A 127 5.00 20.36 1.91
CA GLU A 127 5.90 19.68 2.85
C GLU A 127 5.10 18.72 3.75
N ASP A 128 5.73 17.62 4.18
CA ASP A 128 5.08 16.61 5.02
C ASP A 128 4.64 17.20 6.37
N ASP A 129 3.37 17.02 6.70
CA ASP A 129 2.83 17.40 8.01
C ASP A 129 3.13 16.35 9.07
N THR A 130 4.17 16.60 9.87
CA THR A 130 4.58 15.68 10.94
C THR A 130 3.55 15.55 12.08
N GLY A 131 2.70 16.54 12.28
CA GLY A 131 1.67 16.59 13.31
C GLY A 131 0.53 15.63 12.98
N LEU A 132 -0.02 15.74 11.77
CA LEU A 132 -1.02 14.83 11.23
C LEU A 132 -0.48 13.39 11.15
N LEU A 133 0.73 13.20 10.60
CA LEU A 133 1.35 11.87 10.52
C LEU A 133 1.44 11.21 11.89
N THR A 134 2.01 11.92 12.88
CA THR A 134 2.17 11.37 14.23
C THR A 134 0.81 11.16 14.92
N GLY A 135 -0.11 12.11 14.78
CA GLY A 135 -1.40 12.13 15.45
C GLY A 135 -2.36 11.04 14.98
N LEU A 136 -2.26 10.66 13.71
CA LEU A 136 -3.06 9.59 13.10
C LEU A 136 -2.30 8.25 13.01
N GLY A 137 -1.02 8.22 13.39
CA GLY A 137 -0.20 7.00 13.35
C GLY A 137 0.29 6.63 11.95
N GLU A 138 0.28 7.59 11.04
CA GLU A 138 0.77 7.46 9.67
C GLU A 138 2.27 7.78 9.57
N THR A 139 2.89 7.35 8.47
CA THR A 139 4.34 7.54 8.25
C THR A 139 4.68 8.19 6.91
N ILE A 140 3.70 8.34 6.02
CA ILE A 140 3.87 8.88 4.67
C ILE A 140 2.71 9.83 4.39
N GLN A 141 3.01 11.04 3.93
CA GLN A 141 2.06 11.92 3.27
C GLN A 141 2.15 11.66 1.77
N TYR A 142 1.01 11.42 1.13
CA TYR A 142 0.95 11.14 -0.30
C TYR A 142 0.49 12.35 -1.08
N ASN A 143 1.17 12.68 -2.17
CA ASN A 143 0.83 13.85 -2.97
C ASN A 143 0.04 13.47 -4.22
N GLU A 144 -1.02 14.22 -4.49
CA GLU A 144 -1.76 14.19 -5.77
C GLU A 144 -1.58 15.48 -6.57
N THR A 145 -2.26 15.56 -7.70
CA THR A 145 -2.29 16.73 -8.58
C THR A 145 -3.70 16.93 -9.10
N THR A 146 -4.00 18.12 -9.62
CA THR A 146 -5.26 18.48 -10.32
C THR A 146 -5.85 17.52 -11.38
N THR A 147 -5.18 16.41 -11.73
CA THR A 147 -5.63 15.44 -12.74
C THR A 147 -5.60 13.98 -12.27
N GLU A 148 -5.15 13.74 -11.04
CA GLU A 148 -4.94 12.41 -10.48
C GLU A 148 -5.55 12.37 -9.07
N SER A 149 -5.89 11.16 -8.61
CA SER A 149 -6.33 10.86 -7.26
C SER A 149 -5.36 9.89 -6.58
N LEU A 150 -5.37 9.85 -5.25
CA LEU A 150 -4.61 8.88 -4.47
C LEU A 150 -5.37 7.56 -4.36
N ASN A 151 -4.90 6.56 -5.09
CA ASN A 151 -5.48 5.22 -5.14
C ASN A 151 -4.74 4.28 -4.19
N ARG A 152 -5.46 3.53 -3.37
CA ARG A 152 -4.87 2.50 -2.51
C ARG A 152 -4.44 1.27 -3.31
N ALA A 153 -3.24 0.77 -3.03
CA ALA A 153 -2.69 -0.48 -3.55
C ALA A 153 -2.98 -1.67 -2.61
N ASP A 154 -2.77 -2.89 -3.11
CA ASP A 154 -2.98 -4.13 -2.34
C ASP A 154 -2.07 -4.27 -1.12
N ASP A 155 -0.90 -3.59 -1.12
CA ASP A 155 0.04 -3.57 0.01
C ASP A 155 -0.29 -2.49 1.07
N GLY A 156 -1.32 -1.68 0.82
CA GLY A 156 -1.76 -0.59 1.69
C GLY A 156 -1.10 0.75 1.45
N SER A 157 -0.13 0.85 0.53
CA SER A 157 0.39 2.13 0.07
C SER A 157 -0.61 2.84 -0.86
N TYR A 158 -0.38 4.13 -1.11
CA TYR A 158 -1.12 4.89 -2.11
C TYR A 158 -0.24 5.26 -3.31
N TYR A 159 -0.85 5.36 -4.47
CA TYR A 159 -0.24 5.81 -5.73
C TYR A 159 -1.19 6.74 -6.47
N THR A 160 -0.66 7.63 -7.31
CA THR A 160 -1.51 8.49 -8.14
C THR A 160 -1.99 7.77 -9.39
N ALA A 161 -3.26 7.96 -9.74
CA ALA A 161 -3.85 7.51 -11.00
C ALA A 161 -5.03 8.43 -11.38
N ALA A 162 -5.60 8.25 -12.58
CA ALA A 162 -6.80 9.01 -12.94
C ALA A 162 -7.96 8.67 -11.98
N PRO A 163 -8.76 9.65 -11.53
CA PRO A 163 -9.88 9.44 -10.63
C PRO A 163 -10.85 8.34 -11.10
N SER A 164 -11.19 7.42 -10.20
CA SER A 164 -11.94 6.20 -10.51
C SER A 164 -13.12 5.91 -9.58
N ALA A 165 -13.67 6.95 -8.92
CA ALA A 165 -14.81 6.88 -8.02
C ALA A 165 -15.90 5.84 -8.42
N GLY A 166 -16.14 4.87 -7.55
CA GLY A 166 -17.11 3.79 -7.70
C GLY A 166 -16.62 2.61 -8.53
N ALA A 167 -15.39 2.65 -9.05
CA ALA A 167 -14.75 1.55 -9.75
C ALA A 167 -13.64 0.94 -8.88
N VAL A 168 -13.36 -0.34 -9.08
CA VAL A 168 -12.26 -1.00 -8.37
C VAL A 168 -10.92 -0.44 -8.89
N ASN A 169 -10.05 0.00 -7.97
CA ASN A 169 -8.69 0.43 -8.30
C ASN A 169 -7.98 -0.66 -9.12
N ASN A 170 -7.66 -0.37 -10.37
CA ASN A 170 -6.90 -1.28 -11.21
C ASN A 170 -5.41 -1.05 -10.96
N VAL A 171 -4.85 -1.80 -10.01
CA VAL A 171 -3.44 -1.72 -9.66
C VAL A 171 -2.59 -2.21 -10.84
N LEU A 172 -2.08 -1.30 -11.67
CA LEU A 172 -0.96 -1.59 -12.57
C LEU A 172 0.37 -1.41 -11.82
N SER A 173 0.53 -2.07 -10.68
CA SER A 173 1.80 -2.10 -9.93
C SER A 173 2.55 -3.38 -10.29
N THR A 174 3.80 -3.24 -10.74
CA THR A 174 4.75 -4.35 -10.64
C THR A 174 5.19 -4.41 -9.19
N GLN A 175 4.72 -5.41 -8.43
CA GLN A 175 5.30 -5.79 -7.15
C GLN A 175 6.82 -5.99 -7.33
N ASN A 176 7.62 -4.94 -7.10
CA ASN A 176 9.06 -5.01 -7.14
C ASN A 176 9.52 -5.61 -5.82
N LYS A 177 9.23 -6.90 -5.63
CA LYS A 177 9.77 -7.67 -4.53
C LYS A 177 11.29 -7.68 -4.72
N HIS A 178 11.98 -6.92 -3.88
CA HIS A 178 13.43 -6.74 -3.96
C HIS A 178 14.12 -7.87 -3.18
N ILE A 179 15.04 -8.61 -3.81
CA ILE A 179 15.87 -9.57 -3.05
C ILE A 179 16.87 -8.75 -2.23
N GLU A 180 16.66 -8.67 -0.91
CA GLU A 180 17.62 -8.01 -0.03
C GLU A 180 19.00 -8.70 -0.08
N SER A 181 20.03 -7.92 -0.40
CA SER A 181 21.44 -8.27 -0.20
C SER A 181 21.98 -9.46 -1.01
N VAL A 182 21.68 -9.55 -2.32
CA VAL A 182 22.37 -10.52 -3.19
C VAL A 182 23.79 -10.04 -3.56
N SER A 183 24.79 -10.85 -3.21
CA SER A 183 26.18 -10.64 -3.63
C SER A 183 26.67 -11.78 -4.52
N ILE A 184 27.46 -11.44 -5.55
CA ILE A 184 27.99 -12.40 -6.53
C ILE A 184 29.52 -12.30 -6.51
N TYR A 185 30.20 -13.41 -6.21
CA TYR A 185 31.66 -13.41 -6.05
C TYR A 185 32.32 -14.76 -6.43
N PRO A 186 33.57 -14.75 -6.90
CA PRO A 186 34.36 -13.55 -7.22
C PRO A 186 33.83 -12.87 -8.49
N ASN A 187 33.94 -11.55 -8.58
CA ASN A 187 33.61 -10.80 -9.78
C ASN A 187 34.67 -9.70 -9.96
N PRO A 188 35.57 -9.80 -10.96
CA PRO A 188 35.65 -10.83 -12.01
C PRO A 188 35.92 -12.27 -11.51
N THR A 189 35.58 -13.29 -12.30
CA THR A 189 35.90 -14.70 -12.03
C THR A 189 36.71 -15.33 -13.15
N SER A 190 37.83 -15.98 -12.79
CA SER A 190 38.63 -16.87 -13.64
C SER A 190 38.57 -18.33 -13.18
N LEU A 191 37.75 -18.62 -12.16
CA LEU A 191 37.68 -19.93 -11.50
C LEU A 191 36.66 -20.88 -12.16
N GLY A 192 35.89 -20.39 -13.13
CA GLY A 192 34.83 -21.16 -13.79
C GLY A 192 33.56 -21.34 -12.93
N TYR A 193 33.45 -20.64 -11.80
CA TYR A 193 32.24 -20.61 -10.97
C TYR A 193 32.02 -19.25 -10.30
N LEU A 194 30.79 -19.03 -9.84
CA LEU A 194 30.33 -17.87 -9.08
C LEU A 194 29.51 -18.34 -7.88
N ASN A 195 29.78 -17.77 -6.71
CA ASN A 195 28.92 -17.88 -5.55
C ASN A 195 27.86 -16.78 -5.60
N ILE A 196 26.64 -17.10 -5.21
CA ILE A 196 25.50 -16.20 -5.15
C ILE A 196 25.00 -16.24 -3.71
N SER A 197 25.38 -15.26 -2.89
CA SER A 197 24.89 -15.16 -1.51
C SER A 197 23.57 -14.38 -1.49
N SER A 198 22.61 -14.84 -0.69
CA SER A 198 21.33 -14.17 -0.38
C SER A 198 20.99 -14.40 1.09
N LYS A 199 20.06 -13.61 1.66
CA LYS A 199 19.53 -13.86 3.01
C LYS A 199 18.59 -15.08 3.06
N SER A 200 17.99 -15.45 1.93
CA SER A 200 17.06 -16.58 1.83
C SER A 200 17.77 -17.86 1.41
N ASN A 201 17.36 -18.98 2.02
CA ASN A 201 17.86 -20.32 1.72
C ASN A 201 16.99 -21.07 0.68
N SER A 202 15.99 -20.41 0.10
CA SER A 202 15.15 -21.02 -0.93
C SER A 202 15.91 -21.19 -2.24
N LYS A 203 15.37 -21.99 -3.16
CA LYS A 203 15.99 -22.24 -4.46
C LYS A 203 16.04 -20.95 -5.27
N MET A 204 17.13 -20.74 -6.00
CA MET A 204 17.29 -19.56 -6.87
C MET A 204 17.26 -19.96 -8.33
N ASP A 205 16.46 -19.27 -9.14
CA ASP A 205 16.52 -19.35 -10.59
C ASP A 205 17.50 -18.30 -11.13
N VAL A 206 18.55 -18.77 -11.79
CA VAL A 206 19.62 -17.93 -12.33
C VAL A 206 19.60 -17.96 -13.85
N PHE A 207 19.61 -16.77 -14.44
CA PHE A 207 19.63 -16.54 -15.87
C PHE A 207 20.84 -15.69 -16.19
N VAL A 208 21.66 -16.10 -17.16
CA VAL A 208 22.81 -15.34 -17.62
C VAL A 208 22.60 -14.97 -19.08
N PHE A 209 22.80 -13.70 -19.38
CA PHE A 209 22.67 -13.12 -20.71
C PHE A 209 23.99 -12.52 -21.16
N ASP A 210 24.31 -12.66 -22.44
CA ASP A 210 25.41 -11.90 -23.05
C ASP A 210 25.01 -10.43 -23.26
N VAL A 211 25.96 -9.62 -23.75
CA VAL A 211 25.74 -8.17 -24.00
C VAL A 211 24.70 -7.87 -25.09
N LEU A 212 24.33 -8.86 -25.91
CA LEU A 212 23.27 -8.76 -26.91
C LEU A 212 21.91 -9.20 -26.35
N GLY A 213 21.85 -9.59 -25.08
CA GLY A 213 20.63 -10.05 -24.42
C GLY A 213 20.29 -11.52 -24.70
N LYS A 214 21.17 -12.30 -25.35
CA LYS A 214 20.93 -13.72 -25.57
C LYS A 214 21.17 -14.48 -24.27
N GLN A 215 20.18 -15.26 -23.84
CA GLN A 215 20.31 -16.13 -22.68
C GLN A 215 21.29 -17.27 -22.98
N VAL A 216 22.40 -17.30 -22.25
CA VAL A 216 23.47 -18.31 -22.38
C VAL A 216 23.41 -19.37 -21.29
N ILE A 217 22.86 -19.05 -20.11
CA ILE A 217 22.62 -20.00 -19.02
C ILE A 217 21.23 -19.76 -18.43
N ARG A 218 20.54 -20.87 -18.13
CA ARG A 218 19.38 -20.89 -17.24
C ARG A 218 19.52 -22.09 -16.30
N LYS A 219 19.54 -21.85 -14.99
CA LYS A 219 19.72 -22.91 -14.00
C LYS A 219 19.05 -22.55 -12.68
N THR A 220 18.36 -23.51 -12.09
CA THR A 220 17.95 -23.45 -10.67
C THR A 220 19.11 -23.96 -9.80
N VAL A 221 19.61 -23.14 -8.88
CA VAL A 221 20.70 -23.47 -7.96
C VAL A 221 20.17 -23.61 -6.53
N ASN A 222 20.60 -24.67 -5.85
CA ASN A 222 20.28 -24.93 -4.43
C ASN A 222 21.51 -24.74 -3.54
N ASP A 223 22.69 -24.93 -4.11
CA ASP A 223 24.01 -24.87 -3.47
C ASP A 223 24.63 -23.47 -3.56
N HIS A 224 23.87 -22.48 -4.06
CA HIS A 224 24.33 -21.09 -4.21
C HIS A 224 25.55 -20.93 -5.12
N ILE A 225 25.86 -21.94 -5.96
CA ILE A 225 27.00 -21.93 -6.88
C ILE A 225 26.52 -22.08 -8.33
N LEU A 226 26.91 -21.13 -9.17
CA LEU A 226 26.74 -21.21 -10.62
C LEU A 226 28.07 -21.56 -11.30
N ASN A 227 28.10 -22.65 -12.06
CA ASN A 227 29.22 -22.97 -12.94
C ASN A 227 29.15 -22.13 -14.22
N VAL A 228 30.21 -21.38 -14.50
CA VAL A 228 30.38 -20.51 -15.68
C VAL A 228 31.57 -20.90 -16.55
N SER A 229 32.22 -22.05 -16.29
CA SER A 229 33.42 -22.52 -17.00
C SER A 229 33.26 -22.71 -18.51
N LYS A 230 32.02 -22.78 -19.01
CA LYS A 230 31.71 -22.91 -20.44
C LYS A 230 31.47 -21.56 -21.13
N LEU A 231 31.48 -20.45 -20.39
CA LEU A 231 31.36 -19.12 -20.96
C LEU A 231 32.72 -18.64 -21.45
N ASN A 232 32.73 -17.92 -22.58
CA ASN A 232 33.92 -17.21 -23.02
C ASN A 232 34.17 -15.99 -22.12
N SER A 233 35.41 -15.54 -22.04
CA SER A 233 35.77 -14.31 -21.33
C SER A 233 34.97 -13.13 -21.86
N GLY A 234 34.41 -12.32 -20.96
CA GLY A 234 33.54 -11.20 -21.33
C GLY A 234 32.61 -10.75 -20.21
N ILE A 235 31.77 -9.77 -20.55
CA ILE A 235 30.76 -9.19 -19.66
C ILE A 235 29.41 -9.88 -19.89
N TYR A 236 28.72 -10.19 -18.79
CA TYR A 236 27.40 -10.79 -18.79
C TYR A 236 26.46 -10.06 -17.83
N LEU A 237 25.16 -10.14 -18.09
CA LEU A 237 24.12 -9.78 -17.12
C LEU A 237 23.60 -11.06 -16.49
N MET A 238 23.70 -11.16 -15.17
CA MET A 238 23.13 -12.24 -14.39
C MET A 238 21.86 -11.75 -13.69
N LYS A 239 20.72 -12.33 -14.06
CA LYS A 239 19.45 -12.19 -13.35
C LYS A 239 19.30 -13.36 -12.39
N VAL A 240 19.04 -13.07 -11.12
CA VAL A 240 18.72 -14.04 -10.08
C VAL A 240 17.29 -13.80 -9.63
N SER A 241 16.49 -14.85 -9.58
CA SER A 241 15.14 -14.82 -9.03
C SER A 241 15.02 -15.80 -7.87
N GLN A 242 14.47 -15.32 -6.75
CA GLN A 242 14.31 -16.08 -5.52
C GLN A 242 13.11 -15.50 -4.76
N ASP A 243 12.23 -16.36 -4.23
CA ASP A 243 11.03 -15.96 -3.48
C ASP A 243 10.17 -14.90 -4.18
N ASP A 244 9.92 -15.07 -5.49
CA ASP A 244 9.19 -14.13 -6.37
C ASP A 244 9.85 -12.76 -6.56
N ALA A 245 11.02 -12.55 -5.96
CA ALA A 245 11.84 -11.36 -6.15
C ALA A 245 12.88 -11.60 -7.25
N THR A 246 13.34 -10.52 -7.89
CA THR A 246 14.34 -10.56 -8.96
C THR A 246 15.40 -9.49 -8.76
N ILE A 247 16.66 -9.83 -9.01
CA ILE A 247 17.77 -8.87 -9.11
C ILE A 247 18.62 -9.15 -10.36
N THR A 248 19.16 -8.10 -10.97
CA THR A 248 20.12 -8.22 -12.08
C THR A 248 21.45 -7.58 -11.69
N LYS A 249 22.55 -8.29 -11.95
CA LYS A 249 23.93 -7.85 -11.68
C LYS A 249 24.82 -8.04 -12.90
N LYS A 250 25.73 -7.11 -13.12
CA LYS A 250 26.80 -7.26 -14.11
C LYS A 250 27.89 -8.19 -13.57
N VAL A 251 28.31 -9.15 -14.37
CA VAL A 251 29.33 -10.15 -14.04
C VAL A 251 30.40 -10.16 -15.12
N VAL A 252 31.66 -10.31 -14.72
CA VAL A 252 32.82 -10.42 -15.61
C VAL A 252 33.42 -11.82 -15.48
N VAL A 253 33.56 -12.52 -16.61
CA VAL A 253 34.26 -13.80 -16.72
C VAL A 253 35.58 -13.56 -17.43
N GLU A 254 36.67 -14.08 -16.88
CA GLU A 254 38.04 -13.99 -17.43
C GLU A 254 38.54 -15.33 -17.94
#